data_AF-A0A091VUD1-F1
#
_entry.id   AF-A0A091VUD1-F1
#
_cell.length_a   1.000
_cell.length_b   1.000
_cell.length_c   1.000
_cell.angle_alpha   90.00
_cell.angle_beta   90.00
_cell.angle_gamma   90.00
#
_symmetry.space_group_name_H-M   'P 1'
#
loop_
_entity.id
_entity.type
_entity.pdbx_description
1 polymer ?
#
loop_
_entity_poly.entity_id
_entity_poly.type
_entity_poly.pdbx_seq_one_letter_code
_entity_poly.pdbx_strand_id
1 'polypeptide(L)'
;SMARRTRSSRAWHFVLSGVRREADTRAVTLATGTRGWGYDSDGQHSDSDSEPEFSTLSPSIPSAIPVTGESYCNCENQSEAPYCSSLHALHRIKDCQCGEEDEYFDWVWDDLNKSTATLLTCDNRKVNFHMEYSCGTAAIRGNKELVDGQHFWEIKMTSPVYGTDMMVGIGTSDVNLDKYRHTFCSLLGKDEDSWGLSYTGLLHHKGDKTNFSSRFGQGSIIGVHWDTWHGTLTFFKNRKCIG
;
A
#
# COMPACT_ATOMS: atom_id res chain seq x y z
N SER A 1 -4.15 27.75 -38.10
CA SER A 1 -2.86 27.06 -37.90
C SER A 1 -2.04 27.88 -36.93
N MET A 2 -1.92 27.44 -35.68
CA MET A 2 -1.13 28.14 -34.66
C MET A 2 -0.45 27.06 -33.82
N ALA A 3 0.83 26.84 -34.10
CA ALA A 3 1.66 25.83 -33.46
C ALA A 3 1.93 26.21 -32.00
N ARG A 4 1.64 25.32 -31.05
CA ARG A 4 2.05 25.46 -29.65
C ARG A 4 3.36 24.68 -29.44
N ARG A 5 4.38 25.42 -28.99
CA ARG A 5 5.68 24.92 -28.55
C ARG A 5 5.52 23.86 -27.45
N THR A 6 6.18 22.72 -27.62
CA THR A 6 6.50 21.77 -26.56
C THR A 6 7.41 22.43 -25.52
N ARG A 7 6.99 22.46 -24.25
CA ARG A 7 7.82 22.91 -23.13
C ARG A 7 8.18 21.72 -22.23
N SER A 8 9.48 21.64 -21.96
CA SER A 8 10.24 20.55 -21.34
C SER A 8 9.80 20.18 -19.92
N SER A 9 9.84 18.87 -19.63
CA SER A 9 9.47 18.15 -18.41
C SER A 9 10.52 18.20 -17.28
N ARG A 10 10.87 19.39 -16.76
CA ARG A 10 11.86 19.52 -15.67
C ARG A 10 11.44 20.44 -14.52
N ALA A 11 10.26 20.21 -13.95
CA ALA A 11 9.85 20.92 -12.74
C ALA A 11 9.06 20.03 -11.77
N TRP A 12 9.71 18.97 -11.27
CA TRP A 12 9.25 18.23 -10.08
C TRP A 12 10.37 18.22 -9.04
N HIS A 13 10.77 19.41 -8.63
CA HIS A 13 11.57 19.61 -7.43
C HIS A 13 10.93 20.76 -6.67
N PHE A 14 10.89 20.62 -5.34
CA PHE A 14 10.20 21.44 -4.35
C PHE A 14 8.74 21.06 -4.14
N VAL A 15 8.47 20.37 -3.03
CA VAL A 15 7.66 20.86 -1.90
C VAL A 15 7.83 19.87 -0.73
N LEU A 16 7.74 20.40 0.50
CA LEU A 16 7.93 19.79 1.85
C LEU A 16 9.36 19.81 2.43
N SER A 17 9.88 21.02 2.61
CA SER A 17 10.79 21.32 3.73
C SER A 17 10.08 22.27 4.70
N GLY A 18 9.76 21.77 5.89
CA GLY A 18 9.09 22.49 6.97
C GLY A 18 8.11 21.51 7.61
N VAL A 19 8.49 20.76 8.64
CA VAL A 19 8.80 21.27 9.99
C VAL A 19 9.91 20.41 10.62
N ARG A 20 11.00 21.05 11.05
CA ARG A 20 12.01 20.43 11.94
C ARG A 20 12.48 21.47 12.96
N ARG A 21 12.77 20.96 14.17
CA ARG A 21 13.21 21.59 15.45
C ARG A 21 12.04 21.65 16.43
N GLU A 22 12.15 21.05 17.61
CA GLU A 22 13.27 21.23 18.54
C GLU A 22 13.98 19.94 18.96
N ALA A 23 15.29 20.09 19.16
CA ALA A 23 16.18 19.13 19.79
C ALA A 23 16.35 19.58 21.24
N ASP A 24 16.32 18.64 22.19
CA ASP A 24 16.93 18.85 23.49
C ASP A 24 17.98 17.76 23.76
N THR A 25 19.19 18.30 23.87
CA THR A 25 20.44 17.71 24.31
C THR A 25 20.34 17.07 25.69
N ARG A 26 20.92 15.87 25.85
CA ARG A 26 21.66 15.49 27.07
C ARG A 26 22.64 14.35 26.79
N ALA A 27 23.89 14.73 26.60
CA ALA A 27 25.05 13.87 26.75
C ALA A 27 25.37 13.75 28.25
N VAL A 28 25.66 12.54 28.72
CA VAL A 28 26.42 12.30 29.96
C VAL A 28 27.46 11.23 29.66
N THR A 29 28.72 11.63 29.77
CA THR A 29 29.95 10.84 29.69
C THR A 29 30.30 10.29 31.08
N LEU A 30 31.26 9.34 31.10
CA LEU A 30 32.06 8.75 32.22
C LEU A 30 31.67 7.28 32.51
N ALA A 31 32.57 6.31 32.70
CA ALA A 31 34.03 6.31 32.81
C ALA A 31 34.62 4.93 32.43
N THR A 32 35.90 4.96 32.08
CA THR A 32 36.87 3.87 31.91
C THR A 32 37.11 3.05 33.19
N GLY A 33 37.38 1.74 33.03
CA GLY A 33 37.93 0.87 34.07
C GLY A 33 38.63 -0.36 33.48
N THR A 34 39.95 -0.40 33.61
CA THR A 34 40.92 -1.36 33.06
C THR A 34 41.15 -2.57 33.97
N ARG A 35 41.39 -3.77 33.41
CA ARG A 35 42.24 -4.91 33.87
C ARG A 35 41.88 -6.14 33.01
N GLY A 36 42.74 -6.85 32.28
CA GLY A 36 44.19 -6.98 32.30
C GLY A 36 44.62 -8.27 32.98
N TRP A 37 44.41 -9.45 32.36
CA TRP A 37 45.06 -10.72 32.71
C TRP A 37 45.24 -11.55 31.43
N GLY A 38 46.50 -11.79 31.06
CA GLY A 38 46.89 -12.72 30.01
C GLY A 38 47.24 -14.09 30.58
N TYR A 39 47.04 -15.13 29.78
CA TYR A 39 47.68 -16.44 29.90
C TYR A 39 47.82 -17.03 28.49
N ASP A 40 49.06 -17.27 28.07
CA ASP A 40 49.43 -18.12 26.94
C ASP A 40 49.18 -19.59 27.29
N SER A 41 48.67 -20.37 26.34
CA SER A 41 48.94 -21.81 26.26
C SER A 41 48.67 -22.31 24.84
N ASP A 42 49.73 -22.78 24.19
CA ASP A 42 49.70 -23.54 22.95
C ASP A 42 48.95 -24.87 23.13
N GLY A 43 48.23 -25.30 22.10
CA GLY A 43 47.56 -26.61 22.04
C GLY A 43 46.77 -26.78 20.76
N GLN A 44 47.40 -27.36 19.73
CA GLN A 44 46.73 -27.85 18.52
C GLN A 44 45.82 -29.03 18.86
N HIS A 45 44.52 -28.93 18.66
CA HIS A 45 43.65 -30.08 18.33
C HIS A 45 42.47 -29.60 17.47
N SER A 46 42.34 -30.25 16.32
CA SER A 46 41.20 -30.19 15.41
C SER A 46 39.99 -30.82 16.06
N ASP A 47 38.81 -30.20 15.99
CA ASP A 47 37.50 -30.88 15.86
C ASP A 47 36.41 -29.87 15.45
N SER A 48 35.54 -30.31 14.55
CA SER A 48 34.42 -29.57 13.97
C SER A 48 33.37 -29.18 15.01
N ASP A 49 33.06 -27.89 15.11
CA ASP A 49 31.81 -27.41 15.69
C ASP A 49 31.13 -26.48 14.69
N SER A 50 30.00 -26.96 14.16
CA SER A 50 29.13 -26.19 13.28
C SER A 50 28.33 -25.22 14.16
N GLU A 51 28.74 -23.96 14.19
CA GLU A 51 27.95 -22.88 14.77
C GLU A 51 26.59 -22.84 14.06
N PRO A 52 25.45 -22.94 14.77
CA PRO A 52 24.18 -22.58 14.17
C PRO A 52 24.21 -21.07 14.02
N GLU A 53 24.47 -20.57 12.81
CA GLU A 53 24.13 -19.21 12.44
C GLU A 53 22.69 -18.98 12.90
N PHE A 54 22.53 -18.10 13.89
CA PHE A 54 21.25 -17.68 14.40
C PHE A 54 20.44 -17.17 13.21
N SER A 55 19.54 -18.00 12.72
CA SER A 55 18.51 -17.64 11.74
C SER A 55 17.84 -16.38 12.26
N THR A 56 18.20 -15.25 11.66
CA THR A 56 17.51 -13.98 11.84
C THR A 56 16.03 -14.27 11.64
N LEU A 57 15.28 -14.10 12.73
CA LEU A 57 13.85 -14.30 12.87
C LEU A 57 13.15 -14.05 11.53
N SER A 58 12.61 -15.11 10.94
CA SER A 58 11.65 -14.99 9.84
C SER A 58 10.60 -13.96 10.26
N PRO A 59 10.29 -12.95 9.44
CA PRO A 59 9.25 -11.99 9.80
C PRO A 59 7.97 -12.77 10.08
N SER A 60 7.47 -12.62 11.30
CA SER A 60 6.24 -13.24 11.76
C SER A 60 5.14 -13.00 10.73
N ILE A 61 4.55 -14.08 10.24
CA ILE A 61 3.38 -14.03 9.35
C ILE A 61 2.35 -13.09 9.99
N PRO A 62 1.93 -12.01 9.31
CA PRO A 62 0.89 -11.14 9.83
C PRO A 62 -0.32 -11.98 10.22
N SER A 63 -0.78 -11.79 11.45
CA SER A 63 -1.95 -12.48 11.99
C SER A 63 -3.11 -12.46 10.98
N ALA A 64 -3.74 -13.62 10.75
CA ALA A 64 -4.93 -13.78 9.92
C ALA A 64 -6.19 -13.10 10.51
N ILE A 65 -6.03 -12.27 11.55
CA ILE A 65 -7.12 -11.49 12.12
C ILE A 65 -7.48 -10.38 11.12
N PRO A 66 -8.71 -10.38 10.58
CA PRO A 66 -9.16 -9.31 9.71
C PRO A 66 -9.08 -7.97 10.43
N VAL A 67 -8.46 -6.98 9.81
CA VAL A 67 -8.30 -5.66 10.43
C VAL A 67 -9.64 -4.93 10.44
N THR A 68 -10.22 -4.80 11.64
CA THR A 68 -11.36 -3.92 11.93
C THR A 68 -10.83 -2.51 12.16
N GLY A 69 -10.58 -1.77 11.08
CA GLY A 69 -10.36 -0.32 11.15
C GLY A 69 -11.66 0.42 11.45
N GLU A 70 -11.61 1.76 11.53
CA GLU A 70 -12.83 2.58 11.42
C GLU A 70 -13.48 2.29 10.07
N SER A 71 -14.57 1.54 10.08
CA SER A 71 -15.33 1.22 8.88
C SER A 71 -16.34 2.33 8.60
N TYR A 72 -16.50 2.70 7.33
CA TYR A 72 -17.63 3.52 6.91
C TYR A 72 -18.93 2.71 6.92
N CYS A 73 -18.81 1.40 6.76
CA CYS A 73 -19.92 0.48 6.54
C CYS A 73 -20.07 -0.53 7.67
N ASN A 74 -21.31 -0.79 8.10
CA ASN A 74 -21.59 -1.87 9.03
C ASN A 74 -21.79 -3.20 8.29
N CYS A 75 -20.71 -3.69 7.66
CA CYS A 75 -20.69 -4.99 7.02
C CYS A 75 -20.50 -6.07 8.09
N GLU A 76 -21.50 -6.91 8.37
CA GLU A 76 -21.27 -8.09 9.19
C GLU A 76 -20.32 -9.05 8.44
N ASN A 77 -19.31 -9.58 9.14
CA ASN A 77 -18.25 -10.43 8.60
C ASN A 77 -18.83 -11.72 7.98
N GLN A 78 -19.08 -11.70 6.67
CA GLN A 78 -19.46 -12.89 5.91
C GLN A 78 -18.26 -13.30 5.05
N SER A 79 -17.48 -14.24 5.56
CA SER A 79 -16.44 -14.94 4.82
C SER A 79 -17.08 -15.85 3.77
N GLU A 80 -17.07 -15.42 2.51
CA GLU A 80 -16.91 -16.22 1.28
C GLU A 80 -17.51 -15.46 0.08
N ALA A 81 -16.77 -15.46 -1.03
CA ALA A 81 -17.02 -14.64 -2.21
C ALA A 81 -18.28 -15.07 -2.98
N PRO A 82 -19.11 -14.13 -3.47
CA PRO A 82 -20.04 -14.43 -4.55
C PRO A 82 -19.80 -13.60 -5.82
N TYR A 83 -20.04 -14.29 -6.93
CA TYR A 83 -20.12 -13.80 -8.31
C TYR A 83 -21.25 -12.77 -8.47
N CYS A 84 -21.00 -11.76 -9.32
CA CYS A 84 -22.00 -10.78 -9.76
C CYS A 84 -23.04 -11.51 -10.63
N SER A 85 -24.29 -11.67 -10.15
CA SER A 85 -25.39 -12.25 -10.93
C SER A 85 -26.64 -11.39 -10.87
N SER A 86 -27.06 -10.89 -12.03
CA SER A 86 -28.43 -10.48 -12.30
C SER A 86 -29.37 -11.69 -12.20
N LEU A 87 -30.41 -11.56 -11.35
CA LEU A 87 -31.64 -12.35 -11.31
C LEU A 87 -31.55 -13.84 -10.93
N HIS A 88 -31.80 -14.16 -9.65
CA HIS A 88 -32.87 -15.06 -9.15
C HIS A 88 -32.56 -15.51 -7.70
N ALA A 89 -33.62 -15.71 -6.92
CA ALA A 89 -33.64 -15.69 -5.46
C ALA A 89 -33.06 -16.93 -4.74
N LEU A 90 -32.65 -16.69 -3.47
CA LEU A 90 -32.51 -17.63 -2.31
C LEU A 90 -31.10 -18.09 -1.85
N HIS A 91 -30.21 -17.14 -1.57
CA HIS A 91 -29.44 -17.04 -0.30
C HIS A 91 -28.79 -15.65 -0.27
N ARG A 92 -29.35 -14.71 0.50
CA ARG A 92 -28.88 -13.31 0.53
C ARG A 92 -27.62 -13.19 1.40
N ILE A 93 -26.46 -13.54 0.84
CA ILE A 93 -25.23 -12.82 1.16
C ILE A 93 -25.42 -11.46 0.50
N LYS A 94 -25.91 -10.47 1.26
CA LYS A 94 -25.97 -9.10 0.76
C LYS A 94 -24.53 -8.60 0.72
N ASP A 95 -24.03 -8.28 -0.47
CA ASP A 95 -22.88 -7.40 -0.60
C ASP A 95 -23.10 -6.19 0.31
N CYS A 96 -22.07 -5.80 1.05
CA CYS A 96 -22.16 -4.64 1.91
C CYS A 96 -22.26 -3.38 1.05
N GLN A 97 -23.50 -3.01 0.73
CA GLN A 97 -23.84 -1.83 -0.06
C GLN A 97 -23.93 -0.63 0.87
N CYS A 98 -22.98 0.28 0.69
CA CYS A 98 -22.76 1.48 1.48
C CYS A 98 -21.81 2.38 0.71
N GLY A 99 -22.12 3.67 0.60
CA GLY A 99 -21.32 4.63 -0.16
C GLY A 99 -21.30 4.42 -1.68
N GLU A 100 -21.98 3.40 -2.20
CA GLU A 100 -22.16 3.14 -3.64
C GLU A 100 -23.43 3.85 -4.14
N GLU A 101 -23.38 5.18 -4.13
CA GLU A 101 -24.52 6.03 -4.55
C GLU A 101 -24.54 6.24 -6.07
N ASP A 102 -23.40 6.06 -6.73
CA ASP A 102 -23.23 6.31 -8.16
C ASP A 102 -23.60 5.09 -9.01
N GLU A 103 -24.40 5.33 -10.05
CA GLU A 103 -24.76 4.32 -11.05
C GLU A 103 -23.87 4.38 -12.31
N TYR A 104 -23.15 5.48 -12.50
CA TYR A 104 -22.31 5.75 -13.67
C TYR A 104 -20.87 6.04 -13.26
N PHE A 105 -19.91 5.46 -14.00
CA PHE A 105 -18.48 5.54 -13.69
C PHE A 105 -17.69 5.93 -14.94
N ASP A 106 -17.02 7.08 -14.89
CA ASP A 106 -16.07 7.50 -15.92
C ASP A 106 -14.79 6.68 -15.92
N TRP A 107 -14.39 6.18 -14.74
CA TRP A 107 -13.15 5.44 -14.51
C TRP A 107 -13.44 4.08 -13.90
N VAL A 108 -12.82 3.05 -14.47
CA VAL A 108 -12.89 1.66 -14.00
C VAL A 108 -11.48 1.08 -14.01
N TRP A 109 -11.32 -0.14 -13.51
CA TRP A 109 -10.04 -0.85 -13.57
C TRP A 109 -9.71 -1.28 -15.01
N ASP A 110 -8.43 -1.24 -15.35
CA ASP A 110 -7.96 -1.63 -16.68
C ASP A 110 -7.62 -3.12 -16.74
N ASP A 111 -8.40 -3.89 -17.50
CA ASP A 111 -8.20 -5.33 -17.68
C ASP A 111 -6.90 -5.67 -18.44
N LEU A 112 -6.38 -4.71 -19.22
CA LEU A 112 -5.13 -4.88 -19.96
C LEU A 112 -3.89 -4.49 -19.15
N ASN A 113 -4.07 -3.68 -18.10
CA ASN A 113 -2.97 -3.16 -17.27
C ASN A 113 -3.13 -3.62 -15.81
N LYS A 114 -2.99 -4.93 -15.62
CA LYS A 114 -3.11 -5.60 -14.33
C LYS A 114 -2.13 -6.76 -14.20
N SER A 115 -1.88 -7.15 -12.96
CA SER A 115 -1.18 -8.39 -12.67
C SER A 115 -1.95 -9.63 -13.11
N THR A 116 -1.21 -10.71 -13.37
CA THR A 116 -1.82 -12.00 -13.73
C THR A 116 -2.73 -12.54 -12.62
N ALA A 117 -2.38 -12.29 -11.35
CA ALA A 117 -3.13 -12.74 -10.17
C ALA A 117 -4.32 -11.82 -9.80
N THR A 118 -4.93 -11.16 -10.79
CA THR A 118 -6.01 -10.20 -10.62
C THR A 118 -7.25 -10.61 -11.42
N LEU A 119 -8.41 -10.64 -10.75
CA LEU A 119 -9.72 -10.92 -11.35
C LEU A 119 -10.64 -9.70 -11.21
N LEU A 120 -11.15 -9.22 -12.34
CA LEU A 120 -12.12 -8.12 -12.40
C LEU A 120 -13.55 -8.64 -12.47
N THR A 121 -14.45 -7.95 -11.78
CA THR A 121 -15.88 -8.25 -11.73
C THR A 121 -16.71 -6.96 -11.68
N CYS A 122 -18.02 -7.09 -11.91
CA CYS A 122 -18.99 -5.99 -11.87
C CYS A 122 -18.56 -4.83 -12.79
N ASP A 123 -18.47 -5.15 -14.09
CA ASP A 123 -18.00 -4.31 -15.19
C ASP A 123 -16.72 -3.54 -14.86
N ASN A 124 -15.70 -4.28 -14.41
CA ASN A 124 -14.38 -3.77 -14.05
C ASN A 124 -14.37 -2.73 -12.91
N ARG A 125 -15.41 -2.68 -12.06
CA ARG A 125 -15.44 -1.81 -10.87
C ARG A 125 -14.91 -2.48 -9.61
N LYS A 126 -14.97 -3.82 -9.56
CA LYS A 126 -14.47 -4.62 -8.43
C LYS A 126 -13.27 -5.44 -8.84
N VAL A 127 -12.20 -5.32 -8.08
CA VAL A 127 -10.96 -6.08 -8.26
C VAL A 127 -10.79 -7.06 -7.10
N ASN A 128 -10.42 -8.29 -7.44
CA ASN A 128 -10.00 -9.29 -6.46
C ASN A 128 -8.58 -9.75 -6.81
N PHE A 129 -7.72 -9.80 -5.79
CA PHE A 129 -6.34 -10.28 -5.92
C PHE A 129 -6.22 -11.66 -5.31
N HIS A 130 -5.49 -12.56 -5.95
CA HIS A 130 -5.13 -13.87 -5.38
C HIS A 130 -6.33 -14.67 -4.84
N MET A 131 -7.32 -14.95 -5.70
CA MET A 131 -8.57 -15.65 -5.32
C MET A 131 -8.38 -17.04 -4.68
N GLU A 132 -7.27 -17.71 -4.98
CA GLU A 132 -6.95 -19.03 -4.40
C GLU A 132 -5.91 -18.91 -3.28
N TYR A 133 -4.69 -18.49 -3.61
CA TYR A 133 -3.62 -18.27 -2.66
C TYR A 133 -2.71 -17.12 -3.11
N SER A 134 -2.08 -16.47 -2.14
CA SER A 134 -1.14 -15.38 -2.39
C SER A 134 0.28 -15.91 -2.52
N CYS A 135 0.96 -15.55 -3.61
CA CYS A 135 2.32 -15.98 -3.91
C CYS A 135 3.30 -14.81 -4.11
N GLY A 136 2.82 -13.57 -3.98
CA GLY A 136 3.60 -12.35 -4.15
C GLY A 136 2.71 -11.12 -4.10
N THR A 137 3.17 -10.02 -4.70
CA THR A 137 2.40 -8.79 -4.82
C THR A 137 1.75 -8.71 -6.20
N ALA A 138 0.47 -8.36 -6.23
CA ALA A 138 -0.30 -8.04 -7.42
C ALA A 138 -0.80 -6.59 -7.38
N ALA A 139 -0.94 -5.97 -8.54
CA ALA A 139 -1.42 -4.60 -8.68
C ALA A 139 -2.25 -4.43 -9.95
N ILE A 140 -3.02 -3.35 -10.00
CA ILE A 140 -3.81 -2.94 -11.15
C ILE A 140 -3.85 -1.42 -11.24
N ARG A 141 -4.06 -0.88 -12.43
CA ARG A 141 -4.28 0.56 -12.66
C ARG A 141 -5.71 0.82 -13.14
N GLY A 142 -6.15 2.07 -12.98
CA GLY A 142 -7.36 2.56 -13.65
C GLY A 142 -7.14 2.66 -15.17
N ASN A 143 -8.24 2.62 -15.92
CA ASN A 143 -8.26 2.64 -17.39
C ASN A 143 -8.03 4.02 -18.01
N LYS A 144 -7.85 5.06 -17.19
CA LYS A 144 -7.68 6.43 -17.67
C LYS A 144 -6.50 7.10 -16.98
N GLU A 145 -5.65 7.72 -17.81
CA GLU A 145 -4.56 8.56 -17.34
C GLU A 145 -5.10 9.90 -16.80
N LEU A 146 -4.54 10.34 -15.67
CA LEU A 146 -4.93 11.56 -14.97
C LEU A 146 -4.05 12.74 -15.42
N VAL A 147 -4.41 13.37 -16.53
CA VAL A 147 -3.56 14.32 -17.27
C VAL A 147 -3.59 15.77 -16.76
N ASP A 148 -4.69 16.48 -16.97
CA ASP A 148 -4.84 17.90 -16.64
C ASP A 148 -6.17 18.10 -15.92
N GLY A 149 -6.15 18.92 -14.87
CA GLY A 149 -7.27 19.17 -14.00
C GLY A 149 -7.15 18.53 -12.62
N GLN A 150 -8.32 18.35 -12.01
CA GLN A 150 -8.48 17.73 -10.71
C GLN A 150 -9.24 16.42 -10.85
N HIS A 151 -8.74 15.38 -10.19
CA HIS A 151 -9.28 14.05 -10.27
C HIS A 151 -9.59 13.54 -8.88
N PHE A 152 -10.81 13.04 -8.66
CA PHE A 152 -11.21 12.46 -7.39
C PHE A 152 -11.86 11.10 -7.62
N TRP A 153 -11.41 10.09 -6.88
CA TRP A 153 -12.01 8.76 -6.90
C TRP A 153 -12.00 8.15 -5.51
N GLU A 154 -12.91 7.20 -5.28
CA GLU A 154 -13.01 6.46 -4.03
C GLU A 154 -12.78 4.96 -4.28
N ILE A 155 -12.09 4.31 -3.34
CA ILE A 155 -11.92 2.86 -3.31
C ILE A 155 -12.48 2.35 -2.00
N LYS A 156 -13.48 1.46 -2.09
CA LYS A 156 -14.03 0.76 -0.94
C LYS A 156 -13.35 -0.60 -0.76
N MET A 157 -12.91 -0.89 0.44
CA MET A 157 -12.41 -2.21 0.81
C MET A 157 -13.61 -3.15 1.04
N THR A 158 -13.95 -3.98 0.05
CA THR A 158 -15.17 -4.81 0.11
C THR A 158 -15.02 -6.08 0.95
N SER A 159 -13.80 -6.56 1.12
CA SER A 159 -13.44 -7.75 1.91
C SER A 159 -12.42 -7.39 2.99
N PRO A 160 -12.21 -8.25 3.99
CA PRO A 160 -11.14 -8.02 4.94
C PRO A 160 -9.78 -7.95 4.25
N VAL A 161 -8.98 -7.00 4.70
CA VAL A 161 -7.62 -6.80 4.23
C VAL A 161 -6.70 -7.75 5.00
N TYR A 162 -5.96 -8.57 4.26
CA TYR A 162 -5.01 -9.55 4.78
C TYR A 162 -3.63 -9.35 4.15
N GLY A 163 -2.64 -10.07 4.70
CA GLY A 163 -1.29 -10.13 4.16
C GLY A 163 -0.37 -9.04 4.70
N THR A 164 0.77 -8.87 4.05
CA THR A 164 1.80 -7.92 4.46
C THR A 164 1.43 -6.48 4.16
N ASP A 165 0.71 -6.23 3.07
CA ASP A 165 0.27 -4.89 2.70
C ASP A 165 -0.90 -4.91 1.71
N MET A 166 -1.73 -3.87 1.78
CA MET A 166 -2.70 -3.46 0.78
C MET A 166 -2.62 -1.95 0.66
N MET A 167 -2.54 -1.45 -0.57
CA MET A 167 -2.18 -0.05 -0.80
C MET A 167 -3.13 0.60 -1.81
N VAL A 168 -3.34 1.90 -1.62
CA VAL A 168 -4.06 2.78 -2.55
C VAL A 168 -3.15 3.95 -2.90
N GLY A 169 -3.14 4.38 -4.16
CA GLY A 169 -2.36 5.55 -4.54
C GLY A 169 -2.30 5.78 -6.04
N ILE A 170 -1.22 6.42 -6.48
CA ILE A 170 -0.97 6.75 -7.88
C ILE A 170 0.40 6.24 -8.31
N GLY A 171 0.57 6.02 -9.60
CA GLY A 171 1.87 5.72 -10.19
C GLY A 171 1.90 6.07 -11.66
N THR A 172 3.10 6.31 -12.18
CA THR A 172 3.35 6.53 -13.60
C THR A 172 3.16 5.22 -14.38
N SER A 173 3.18 5.32 -15.70
CA SER A 173 3.22 4.17 -16.61
C SER A 173 4.43 3.26 -16.39
N ASP A 174 5.51 3.77 -15.79
CA ASP A 174 6.79 3.07 -15.62
C ASP A 174 6.75 2.01 -14.51
N VAL A 175 5.76 2.08 -13.61
CA VAL A 175 5.55 1.07 -12.56
C VAL A 175 5.26 -0.30 -13.18
N ASN A 176 6.18 -1.25 -13.02
CA ASN A 176 5.93 -2.62 -13.47
C ASN A 176 5.04 -3.37 -12.46
N LEU A 177 3.76 -3.55 -12.82
CA LEU A 177 2.73 -4.16 -11.99
C LEU A 177 3.03 -5.62 -11.62
N ASP A 178 3.79 -6.34 -12.44
CA ASP A 178 4.04 -7.78 -12.30
C ASP A 178 5.46 -8.10 -11.82
N LYS A 179 6.27 -7.08 -11.52
CA LYS A 179 7.66 -7.21 -11.08
C LYS A 179 7.82 -8.10 -9.84
N TYR A 180 6.85 -8.06 -8.94
CA TYR A 180 6.89 -8.74 -7.64
C TYR A 180 5.88 -9.89 -7.54
N ARG A 181 5.48 -10.50 -8.66
CA ARG A 181 4.49 -11.60 -8.68
C ARG A 181 4.85 -12.82 -7.81
N HIS A 182 6.12 -12.98 -7.44
CA HIS A 182 6.64 -14.05 -6.57
C HIS A 182 7.36 -13.51 -5.32
N THR A 183 7.10 -12.25 -4.94
CA THR A 183 7.76 -11.60 -3.80
C THR A 183 6.78 -10.68 -3.09
N PHE A 184 6.62 -10.84 -1.78
CA PHE A 184 5.76 -9.97 -0.98
C PHE A 184 6.47 -8.63 -0.70
N CYS A 185 5.86 -7.53 -1.15
CA CYS A 185 6.31 -6.18 -0.80
C CYS A 185 5.20 -5.14 -0.94
N SER A 186 5.39 -4.02 -0.23
CA SER A 186 4.71 -2.75 -0.51
C SER A 186 5.21 -2.19 -1.85
N LEU A 187 4.40 -2.32 -2.90
CA LEU A 187 4.79 -1.95 -4.26
C LEU A 187 4.75 -0.44 -4.48
N LEU A 188 3.64 0.21 -4.11
CA LEU A 188 3.48 1.65 -4.32
C LEU A 188 4.40 2.43 -3.37
N GLY A 189 5.07 3.45 -3.91
CA GLY A 189 6.03 4.27 -3.17
C GLY A 189 7.36 3.60 -2.88
N LYS A 190 7.62 2.41 -3.45
CA LYS A 190 8.92 1.74 -3.32
C LYS A 190 10.04 2.49 -4.05
N ASP A 191 9.68 3.18 -5.13
CA ASP A 191 10.53 4.04 -5.95
C ASP A 191 9.88 5.43 -6.12
N GLU A 192 10.46 6.25 -7.00
CA GLU A 192 9.99 7.60 -7.32
C GLU A 192 8.77 7.64 -8.25
N ASP A 193 8.44 6.52 -8.89
CA ASP A 193 7.39 6.44 -9.91
C ASP A 193 5.99 6.24 -9.33
N SER A 194 5.87 6.16 -7.99
CA SER A 194 4.60 5.96 -7.32
C SER A 194 4.53 6.56 -5.91
N TRP A 195 3.29 6.75 -5.45
CA TRP A 195 2.95 7.11 -4.08
C TRP A 195 1.87 6.14 -3.61
N GLY A 196 2.00 5.61 -2.40
CA GLY A 196 1.08 4.61 -1.88
C GLY A 196 0.75 4.80 -0.41
N LEU A 197 -0.53 4.85 -0.09
CA LEU A 197 -1.05 4.76 1.27
C LEU A 197 -1.34 3.28 1.60
N SER A 198 -0.57 2.73 2.53
CA SER A 198 -0.75 1.38 3.08
C SER A 198 -1.95 1.33 4.03
N TYR A 199 -2.67 0.20 4.05
CA TYR A 199 -3.72 -0.12 5.02
C TYR A 199 -3.24 -0.05 6.48
N THR A 200 -1.93 -0.12 6.70
CA THR A 200 -1.31 0.06 8.01
C THR A 200 -1.32 1.51 8.50
N GLY A 201 -1.64 2.47 7.62
CA GLY A 201 -1.63 3.90 7.90
C GLY A 201 -0.34 4.64 7.48
N LEU A 202 0.59 3.93 6.81
CA LEU A 202 1.85 4.50 6.33
C LEU A 202 1.71 5.02 4.91
N LEU A 203 2.19 6.24 4.65
CA LEU A 203 2.38 6.76 3.30
C LEU A 203 3.80 6.45 2.83
N HIS A 204 3.91 5.87 1.64
CA HIS A 204 5.17 5.47 1.02
C HIS A 204 5.46 6.30 -0.22
N HIS A 205 6.72 6.72 -0.38
CA HIS A 205 7.26 7.31 -1.60
C HIS A 205 8.80 7.26 -1.58
N LYS A 206 9.46 6.93 -2.70
CA LYS A 206 10.93 6.84 -2.78
C LYS A 206 11.57 5.92 -1.74
N GLY A 207 10.83 4.90 -1.32
CA GLY A 207 11.25 3.97 -0.26
C GLY A 207 11.08 4.49 1.17
N ASP A 208 10.81 5.79 1.35
CA ASP A 208 10.50 6.39 2.65
C ASP A 208 9.09 6.01 3.10
N LYS A 209 8.90 5.91 4.41
CA LYS A 209 7.62 5.56 5.06
C LYS A 209 7.30 6.57 6.15
N THR A 210 6.14 7.19 6.10
CA THR A 210 5.71 8.18 7.08
C THR A 210 4.35 7.80 7.67
N ASN A 211 4.17 8.00 8.98
CA ASN A 211 2.87 7.85 9.62
C ASN A 211 1.93 8.93 9.07
N PHE A 212 0.82 8.50 8.48
CA PHE A 212 -0.09 9.41 7.77
C PHE A 212 -1.54 9.25 8.21
N SER A 213 -2.01 8.03 8.47
CA SER A 213 -3.39 7.77 8.90
C SER A 213 -3.48 6.62 9.90
N SER A 214 -4.67 6.42 10.48
CA SER A 214 -4.98 5.20 11.22
C SER A 214 -5.32 4.06 10.24
N ARG A 215 -5.12 2.81 10.68
CA ARG A 215 -5.38 1.61 9.86
C ARG A 215 -6.78 1.59 9.23
N PHE A 216 -6.89 1.06 8.02
CA PHE A 216 -8.15 0.82 7.32
C PHE A 216 -8.28 -0.62 6.85
N GLY A 217 -9.50 -1.07 6.62
CA GLY A 217 -9.82 -2.46 6.31
C GLY A 217 -11.22 -2.58 5.72
N GLN A 218 -11.86 -3.73 5.87
CA GLN A 218 -13.20 -3.97 5.31
C GLN A 218 -14.18 -2.85 5.68
N GLY A 219 -14.91 -2.38 4.68
CA GLY A 219 -15.90 -1.32 4.80
C GLY A 219 -15.33 0.09 4.94
N SER A 220 -14.00 0.27 5.03
CA SER A 220 -13.39 1.59 4.89
C SER A 220 -13.45 2.06 3.42
N ILE A 221 -13.63 3.37 3.24
CA ILE A 221 -13.56 4.05 1.92
C ILE A 221 -12.33 4.96 1.93
N ILE A 222 -11.45 4.78 0.94
CA ILE A 222 -10.30 5.64 0.72
C ILE A 222 -10.55 6.51 -0.51
N GLY A 223 -10.73 7.80 -0.29
CA GLY A 223 -10.80 8.81 -1.35
C GLY A 223 -9.41 9.32 -1.68
N VAL A 224 -9.15 9.58 -2.95
CA VAL A 224 -7.90 10.16 -3.43
C VAL A 224 -8.23 11.33 -4.33
N HIS A 225 -7.63 12.48 -4.04
CA HIS A 225 -7.69 13.67 -4.89
C HIS A 225 -6.31 13.96 -5.45
N TRP A 226 -6.22 14.04 -6.78
CA TRP A 226 -5.02 14.44 -7.49
C TRP A 226 -5.27 15.77 -8.19
N ASP A 227 -4.55 16.81 -7.75
CA ASP A 227 -4.52 18.12 -8.37
C ASP A 227 -3.25 18.26 -9.23
N THR A 228 -3.41 18.12 -10.55
CA THR A 228 -2.29 18.21 -11.50
C THR A 228 -1.73 19.64 -11.62
N TRP A 229 -2.53 20.67 -11.31
CA TRP A 229 -2.12 22.06 -11.44
C TRP A 229 -1.14 22.46 -10.33
N HIS A 230 -1.35 21.93 -9.13
CA HIS A 230 -0.50 22.20 -7.97
C HIS A 230 0.45 21.04 -7.65
N GLY A 231 0.26 19.87 -8.25
CA GLY A 231 1.04 18.69 -7.95
C GLY A 231 0.73 18.10 -6.57
N THR A 232 -0.53 18.20 -6.14
CA THR A 232 -0.94 17.84 -4.77
C THR A 232 -1.75 16.55 -4.79
N LEU A 233 -1.30 15.56 -4.02
CA LEU A 233 -2.03 14.34 -3.75
C LEU A 233 -2.62 14.40 -2.34
N THR A 234 -3.94 14.41 -2.23
CA THR A 234 -4.68 14.48 -0.96
C THR A 234 -5.44 13.18 -0.75
N PHE A 235 -5.41 12.64 0.47
CA PHE A 235 -6.17 11.44 0.82
C PHE A 235 -7.34 11.75 1.75
N PHE A 236 -8.37 10.92 1.62
CA PHE A 236 -9.57 10.94 2.44
C PHE A 236 -9.81 9.54 2.99
N LYS A 237 -10.16 9.44 4.27
CA LYS A 237 -10.60 8.20 4.89
C LYS A 237 -12.03 8.38 5.35
N ASN A 238 -12.94 7.52 4.87
CA ASN A 238 -14.36 7.56 5.19
C ASN A 238 -14.93 8.98 4.94
N ARG A 239 -14.62 9.55 3.77
CA ARG A 239 -15.01 10.91 3.31
C ARG A 239 -14.50 12.07 4.19
N LYS A 240 -13.55 11.83 5.09
CA LYS A 240 -12.85 12.86 5.87
C LYS A 240 -11.43 13.05 5.32
N CYS A 241 -11.05 14.29 5.01
CA CYS A 241 -9.69 14.63 4.61
C CYS A 241 -8.68 14.27 5.72
N ILE A 242 -7.58 13.62 5.34
CA ILE A 242 -6.52 13.17 6.27
C ILE A 242 -5.13 13.74 5.95
N GLY A 243 -5.01 14.51 4.88
CA GLY A 243 -3.77 15.17 4.49
C GLY A 243 -3.65 15.32 2.99
#